data_AF-A0A2K5DUE8-F1
#
_entry.id   AF-A0A2K5DUE8-F1
#
_cell.length_a   1.000
_cell.length_b   1.000
_cell.length_c   1.000
_cell.angle_alpha   90.00
_cell.angle_beta   90.00
_cell.angle_gamma   90.00
#
_symmetry.space_group_name_H-M   'P 1'
#
loop_
_entity.id
_entity.type
_entity.pdbx_description
1 polymer ?
#
loop_
_entity_poly.entity_id
_entity_poly.type
_entity_poly.pdbx_seq_one_letter_code
_entity_poly.pdbx_strand_id
1 'polypeptide(L)'
;QMMLFGKVSQQMCGLKKLPWSCDSRYFWGWLNAVFNKVDYERIRDVGPDRAASEWLLRCGAMVRYHGQERWQKDYNHLPTGPLDKYKIQAIDATDSCIMSIGFDHMETSNICC
;
A
#
# COMPACT_ATOMS: atom_id res chain seq x y z
N GLN A 1 -48.95 -33.10 -48.21
CA GLN A 1 -47.52 -33.25 -48.54
C GLN A 1 -46.74 -32.29 -47.66
N MET A 2 -45.73 -32.83 -46.97
CA MET A 2 -44.91 -32.18 -45.95
C MET A 2 -44.16 -30.92 -46.44
N MET A 3 -43.72 -30.13 -45.45
CA MET A 3 -42.51 -29.32 -45.34
C MET A 3 -42.85 -27.91 -44.83
N LEU A 4 -42.19 -27.29 -43.85
CA LEU A 4 -41.18 -27.69 -42.86
C LEU A 4 -41.26 -26.61 -41.76
N PHE A 5 -41.14 -26.97 -40.49
CA PHE A 5 -41.01 -26.01 -39.38
C PHE A 5 -39.73 -25.19 -39.54
N GLY A 6 -39.84 -23.87 -39.65
CA GLY A 6 -38.71 -22.94 -39.66
C GLY A 6 -38.88 -21.85 -38.62
N LYS A 7 -38.49 -22.11 -37.37
CA LYS A 7 -38.32 -21.10 -36.31
C LYS A 7 -36.86 -21.09 -35.90
N VAL A 8 -36.07 -20.20 -36.48
CA VAL A 8 -34.81 -19.73 -35.88
C VAL A 8 -34.71 -18.24 -36.18
N SER A 9 -35.14 -17.41 -35.23
CA SER A 9 -34.81 -15.99 -35.21
C SER A 9 -33.70 -15.80 -34.18
N GLN A 10 -32.46 -15.88 -34.64
CA GLN A 10 -31.32 -15.33 -33.90
C GLN A 10 -31.14 -13.89 -34.35
N GLN A 11 -31.82 -12.96 -33.67
CA GLN A 11 -31.43 -11.56 -33.67
C GLN A 11 -30.72 -11.26 -32.34
N MET A 12 -29.41 -11.45 -32.39
CA MET A 12 -28.44 -10.95 -31.43
C MET A 12 -28.41 -9.43 -31.52
N CYS A 13 -29.23 -8.73 -30.74
CA CYS A 13 -29.10 -7.29 -30.56
C CYS A 13 -29.33 -6.90 -29.11
N GLY A 14 -28.24 -6.48 -28.46
CA GLY A 14 -28.28 -5.81 -27.16
C GLY A 14 -27.31 -6.39 -26.13
N LEU A 15 -26.03 -6.55 -26.49
CA LEU A 15 -24.99 -6.46 -25.45
C LEU A 15 -25.12 -5.04 -24.89
N LYS A 16 -25.85 -4.91 -23.77
CA LYS A 16 -25.85 -3.69 -22.97
C LYS A 16 -24.38 -3.40 -22.72
N LYS A 17 -23.88 -2.30 -23.26
CA LYS A 17 -22.54 -1.81 -22.93
C LYS A 17 -22.53 -1.72 -21.41
N LEU A 18 -21.85 -2.66 -20.76
CA LEU A 18 -21.51 -2.53 -19.35
C LEU A 18 -20.82 -1.17 -19.24
N PRO A 19 -21.22 -0.29 -18.29
CA PRO A 19 -20.54 0.96 -18.09
C PRO A 19 -19.16 0.63 -17.50
N TRP A 20 -18.21 0.29 -18.36
CA TRP A 20 -16.78 0.18 -18.05
C TRP A 20 -16.18 1.58 -17.92
N SER A 21 -16.76 2.36 -17.02
CA SER A 21 -16.22 3.59 -16.48
C SER A 21 -16.31 3.54 -14.96
N CYS A 22 -15.88 2.41 -14.39
CA CYS A 22 -15.90 2.13 -12.96
C CYS A 22 -14.77 1.16 -12.62
N ASP A 23 -13.51 1.61 -12.64
CA ASP A 23 -12.41 0.71 -12.22
C ASP A 23 -11.13 1.41 -11.72
N SER A 24 -10.74 2.54 -12.32
CA SER A 24 -9.47 3.20 -11.94
C SER A 24 -9.43 3.67 -10.48
N ARG A 25 -10.52 4.26 -9.97
CA ARG A 25 -10.59 4.75 -8.58
C ARG A 25 -10.53 3.63 -7.55
N TYR A 26 -11.09 2.46 -7.87
CA TYR A 26 -11.05 1.30 -6.97
C TYR A 26 -9.66 0.67 -6.95
N PHE A 27 -9.02 0.52 -8.10
CA PHE A 27 -7.65 0.02 -8.18
C PHE A 27 -6.68 0.90 -7.38
N TRP A 28 -6.68 2.22 -7.60
CA TRP A 28 -5.77 3.13 -6.88
C TRP A 28 -6.11 3.23 -5.38
N GLY A 29 -7.40 3.18 -5.02
CA GLY A 29 -7.81 3.12 -3.63
C GLY A 29 -7.33 1.85 -2.92
N TRP A 30 -7.50 0.69 -3.57
CA TRP A 30 -6.98 -0.59 -3.08
C TRP A 30 -5.46 -0.59 -2.99
N LEU A 31 -4.76 -0.07 -4.00
CA LEU A 31 -3.31 -0.01 -4.01
C LEU A 31 -2.78 0.83 -2.83
N ASN A 32 -3.34 2.03 -2.62
CA ASN A 32 -3.00 2.86 -1.48
C ASN A 32 -3.30 2.15 -0.15
N ALA A 33 -4.40 1.41 -0.07
CA ALA A 33 -4.74 0.63 1.13
C ALA A 33 -3.72 -0.48 1.40
N VAL A 34 -3.26 -1.19 0.37
CA VAL A 34 -2.22 -2.24 0.50
C VAL A 34 -0.89 -1.64 0.92
N PHE A 35 -0.47 -0.52 0.33
CA PHE A 35 0.76 0.18 0.71
C PHE A 35 0.74 0.68 2.16
N ASN A 36 -0.43 1.02 2.69
CA ASN A 36 -0.56 1.48 4.07
C ASN A 36 -0.92 0.38 5.07
N LYS A 37 -1.23 -0.84 4.61
CA LYS A 37 -1.58 -1.94 5.52
C LYS A 37 -0.41 -2.30 6.43
N VAL A 38 -0.72 -2.46 7.71
CA VAL A 38 0.23 -2.88 8.74
C VAL A 38 0.46 -4.39 8.66
N ASP A 39 1.73 -4.77 8.67
CA ASP A 39 2.18 -6.15 8.72
C ASP A 39 2.72 -6.46 10.12
N TYR A 40 1.85 -7.04 10.95
CA TYR A 40 2.17 -7.40 12.33
C TYR A 40 3.18 -8.55 12.44
N GLU A 41 3.24 -9.43 11.45
CA GLU A 41 4.26 -10.48 11.41
C GLU A 41 5.63 -9.84 11.17
N ARG A 42 5.69 -8.87 10.25
CA ARG A 42 6.91 -8.10 10.01
C ARG A 42 7.35 -7.33 11.25
N ILE A 43 6.43 -6.65 11.96
CA ILE A 43 6.75 -5.96 13.22
C ILE A 43 7.37 -6.93 14.25
N ARG A 44 6.84 -8.15 14.36
CA ARG A 44 7.39 -9.18 15.27
C ARG A 44 8.80 -9.61 14.87
N ASP A 45 9.07 -9.72 13.58
CA ASP A 45 10.33 -10.26 13.07
C ASP A 45 11.47 -9.24 13.06
N VAL A 46 11.18 -7.97 12.74
CA VAL A 46 12.21 -6.92 12.59
C VAL A 46 12.13 -5.80 13.61
N GLY A 47 11.11 -5.80 14.46
CA GLY A 47 10.83 -4.74 15.41
C GLY A 47 10.05 -3.57 14.79
N PRO A 48 9.44 -2.73 15.63
CA PRO A 48 8.44 -1.77 15.18
C PRO A 48 9.07 -0.58 14.44
N ASP A 49 10.19 0.00 14.90
CA ASP A 49 10.88 1.10 14.21
C ASP A 49 11.32 0.72 12.79
N ARG A 50 11.77 -0.52 12.61
CA ARG A 50 12.21 -1.03 11.30
C ARG A 50 11.02 -1.22 10.38
N ALA A 51 9.94 -1.83 10.85
CA ALA A 51 8.71 -1.98 10.08
C ALA A 51 8.08 -0.63 9.72
N ALA A 52 8.07 0.33 10.63
CA ALA A 52 7.63 1.70 10.38
C ALA A 52 8.51 2.40 9.33
N SER A 53 9.85 2.22 9.40
CA SER A 53 10.77 2.75 8.37
C SER A 53 10.47 2.16 6.99
N GLU A 54 10.25 0.84 6.92
CA GLU A 54 9.90 0.15 5.67
C GLU A 54 8.59 0.69 5.07
N TRP A 55 7.57 0.90 5.90
CA TRP A 55 6.29 1.51 5.50
C TRP A 55 6.45 2.96 5.04
N LEU A 56 7.19 3.79 5.78
CA LEU A 56 7.38 5.19 5.44
C LEU A 56 8.10 5.31 4.07
N LEU A 57 9.19 4.57 3.88
CA LEU A 57 9.97 4.64 2.64
C LEU A 57 9.22 4.07 1.42
N ARG A 58 8.45 2.98 1.58
CA ARG A 58 7.63 2.46 0.46
C ARG A 58 6.50 3.42 0.07
N CYS A 59 6.04 4.25 1.01
CA CYS A 59 5.06 5.30 0.77
C CYS A 59 5.67 6.63 0.28
N GLY A 60 6.99 6.68 0.07
CA GLY A 60 7.70 7.86 -0.43
C GLY A 60 8.15 8.86 0.63
N ALA A 61 7.99 8.54 1.91
CA ALA A 61 8.50 9.35 3.02
C ALA A 61 9.98 9.05 3.31
N MET A 62 10.61 9.93 4.08
CA MET A 62 11.98 9.80 4.56
C MET A 62 12.01 9.73 6.08
N VAL A 63 12.96 8.99 6.64
CA VAL A 63 13.14 8.88 8.09
C VAL A 63 14.57 9.23 8.49
N ARG A 64 14.73 9.77 9.68
CA ARG A 64 16.03 10.01 10.29
C ARG A 64 16.08 9.32 11.65
N TYR A 65 17.15 8.56 11.87
CA TYR A 65 17.35 7.83 13.12
C TYR A 65 18.06 8.69 14.17
N HIS A 66 17.82 8.36 15.45
CA HIS A 66 18.50 9.01 16.56
C HIS A 66 20.02 8.86 16.44
N GLY A 67 20.76 9.96 16.64
CA GLY A 67 22.22 9.98 16.50
C GLY A 67 22.72 9.93 15.06
N GLN A 68 21.84 10.03 14.06
CA GLN A 68 22.22 10.16 12.65
C GLN A 68 21.74 11.49 12.07
N GLU A 69 22.63 12.15 11.32
CA GLU A 69 22.31 13.36 10.55
C GLU A 69 21.69 13.01 9.19
N ARG A 70 22.06 11.85 8.63
CA ARG A 70 21.62 11.43 7.30
C ARG A 70 20.18 10.92 7.32
N TRP A 71 19.39 11.41 6.37
CA TRP A 71 18.06 10.90 6.05
C TRP A 71 18.12 9.60 5.25
N GLN A 72 17.28 8.65 5.63
CA GLN A 72 17.01 7.44 4.88
C GLN A 72 15.86 7.71 3.91
N LYS A 73 16.18 7.61 2.62
CA LYS A 73 15.28 7.89 1.50
C LYS A 73 15.17 6.75 0.51
N ASP A 74 16.04 5.75 0.63
CA ASP A 74 16.07 4.59 -0.26
C ASP A 74 15.80 3.34 0.57
N TYR A 75 14.71 2.66 0.22
CA TYR A 75 14.22 1.46 0.89
C TYR A 75 15.29 0.36 0.91
N ASN A 76 16.04 0.20 -0.19
CA ASN A 76 17.03 -0.87 -0.32
C ASN A 76 18.27 -0.64 0.55
N HIS A 77 18.48 0.61 0.98
CA HIS A 77 19.60 1.00 1.84
C HIS A 77 19.22 1.08 3.32
N LEU A 78 18.02 0.62 3.70
CA LEU A 78 17.62 0.58 5.11
C LEU A 78 18.58 -0.32 5.92
N PRO A 79 19.14 0.18 7.03
CA PRO A 79 20.25 -0.47 7.72
C PRO A 79 19.84 -1.82 8.31
N THR A 80 20.40 -2.90 7.81
CA THR A 80 20.23 -4.25 8.36
C THR A 80 21.20 -4.41 9.54
N GLY A 81 20.71 -4.21 10.76
CA GLY A 81 21.50 -4.31 11.98
C GLY A 81 20.76 -5.07 13.08
N PRO A 82 21.31 -5.10 14.31
CA PRO A 82 20.63 -5.67 15.47
C PRO A 82 19.23 -5.09 15.61
N LEU A 83 18.28 -5.95 15.99
CA LEU A 83 16.92 -5.53 16.34
C LEU A 83 16.99 -4.37 17.33
N ASP A 84 16.13 -3.38 17.14
CA ASP A 84 15.97 -2.22 18.03
C ASP A 84 17.10 -1.19 18.06
N LYS A 85 18.19 -1.39 17.29
CA LYS A 85 19.33 -0.44 17.28
C LYS A 85 18.97 0.94 16.72
N TYR A 86 18.10 1.00 15.72
CA TYR A 86 17.78 2.22 14.99
C TYR A 86 16.39 2.71 15.40
N LYS A 87 16.36 3.82 16.14
CA LYS A 87 15.12 4.48 16.60
C LYS A 87 14.79 5.67 15.73
N ILE A 88 13.57 5.74 15.20
CA ILE A 88 13.14 6.87 14.38
C ILE A 88 13.07 8.13 15.27
N GLN A 89 13.73 9.20 14.84
CA GLN A 89 13.75 10.49 15.53
C GLN A 89 12.93 11.55 14.79
N ALA A 90 12.96 11.54 13.46
CA ALA A 90 12.24 12.49 12.64
C ALA A 90 11.74 11.83 11.36
N ILE A 91 10.62 12.32 10.87
CA ILE A 91 9.94 11.85 9.66
C ILE A 91 9.66 13.05 8.79
N ASP A 92 9.99 12.94 7.50
CA ASP A 92 9.59 13.86 6.47
C ASP A 92 8.69 13.11 5.49
N ALA A 93 7.40 13.47 5.48
CA ALA A 93 6.37 12.82 4.69
C ALA A 93 5.91 13.68 3.50
N THR A 94 6.77 14.59 3.02
CA THR A 94 6.48 15.42 1.83
C THR A 94 6.26 14.55 0.59
N ASP A 95 5.19 14.84 -0.17
CA ASP A 95 4.78 14.10 -1.38
C ASP A 95 4.59 12.58 -1.18
N SER A 96 4.28 12.16 0.04
CA SER A 96 4.06 10.74 0.37
C SER A 96 2.59 10.32 0.24
N CYS A 97 2.35 9.02 0.06
CA CYS A 97 1.02 8.42 0.01
C CYS A 97 0.57 7.80 1.35
N ILE A 98 1.10 8.29 2.48
CA ILE A 98 0.72 7.80 3.80
C ILE A 98 -0.74 8.12 4.12
N MET A 99 -1.44 7.17 4.74
CA MET A 99 -2.87 7.29 5.08
C MET A 99 -3.16 6.83 6.49
N SER A 100 -4.37 7.14 6.98
CA SER A 100 -4.84 6.87 8.35
C SER A 100 -4.52 5.45 8.84
N ILE A 101 -4.83 4.43 8.04
CA ILE A 101 -4.65 3.01 8.39
C ILE A 101 -3.18 2.60 8.60
N GLY A 102 -2.24 3.40 8.08
CA GLY A 102 -0.81 3.10 8.21
C GLY A 102 -0.21 3.62 9.51
N PHE A 103 -0.86 4.57 10.19
CA PHE A 103 -0.35 5.15 11.44
C PHE A 103 -0.30 4.16 12.60
N ASP A 104 -0.97 3.01 12.53
CA ASP A 104 -0.81 1.93 13.51
C ASP A 104 0.65 1.43 13.59
N HIS A 105 1.47 1.61 12.53
CA HIS A 105 2.92 1.37 12.61
C HIS A 105 3.60 2.26 13.66
N MET A 106 3.10 3.47 13.87
CA MET A 106 3.65 4.46 14.80
C MET A 106 3.29 4.13 16.25
N GLU A 107 2.05 3.66 16.49
CA GLU A 107 1.61 3.21 17.81
C GLU A 107 2.49 2.08 18.33
N THR A 108 2.90 1.16 17.44
CA THR A 108 3.79 0.05 17.83
C THR A 108 5.24 0.47 18.04
N SER A 109 5.70 1.58 17.43
CA SER A 109 7.11 2.00 17.44
C SER A 109 7.48 3.02 18.51
N ASN A 110 6.56 3.37 19.42
CA ASN A 110 6.75 4.44 20.41
C ASN A 110 7.22 5.77 19.79
N ILE A 111 6.93 5.99 18.51
CA ILE A 111 7.25 7.25 17.84
C ILE A 111 6.13 8.22 18.21
N CYS A 112 6.41 9.12 19.15
CA CYS A 112 5.52 10.24 19.43
C CYS A 112 5.63 11.26 18.29
N CYS A 113 4.57 11.38 17.50
CA CYS A 113 4.36 12.51 16.60
C CYS A 113 3.89 13.75 17.35
#